data_AF-A0A926L3G2-F1
#
_entry.id   AF-A0A926L3G2-F1
#
_cell.length_a   1.000
_cell.length_b   1.000
_cell.length_c   1.000
_cell.angle_alpha   90.00
_cell.angle_beta   90.00
_cell.angle_gamma   90.00
#
_symmetry.space_group_name_H-M   'P 1'
#
loop_
_entity.id
_entity.type
_entity.pdbx_description
1 polymer ?
#
loop_
_entity_poly.entity_id
_entity_poly.type
_entity_poly.pdbx_seq_one_letter_code
_entity_poly.pdbx_strand_id
1 'polypeptide(L)'
;MLAATARGARGICEVRDAGLPVPLTDEGPTVHEVDLDDAVSRNSLARAIMTTATLEEAEAYSREICGFSEIDYERNKAAWLTERPPTKLDPDDVLSRLDQFQSEARTRGVTHTTFRHITEALNLSGSHRDALRQLLISSRPEQYATPLWRIPSDD
;
A
#
# COMPACT_ATOMS: atom_id res chain seq x y z
N MET A 1 -8.69 -2.05 -0.67
CA MET A 1 -9.48 -1.56 -1.82
C MET A 1 -10.94 -1.92 -1.73
N LEU A 2 -11.29 -3.19 -1.49
CA LEU A 2 -12.67 -3.66 -1.32
C LEU A 2 -13.58 -2.69 -0.55
N ALA A 3 -13.21 -2.31 0.68
CA ALA A 3 -14.04 -1.42 1.49
C ALA A 3 -14.21 0.00 0.92
N ALA A 4 -13.26 0.48 0.12
CA ALA A 4 -13.32 1.78 -0.55
C ALA A 4 -14.21 1.73 -1.78
N THR A 5 -14.04 0.70 -2.63
CA THR A 5 -14.88 0.49 -3.82
C THR A 5 -16.32 0.15 -3.46
N ALA A 6 -16.55 -0.61 -2.37
CA ALA A 6 -17.88 -0.85 -1.80
C ALA A 6 -18.57 0.44 -1.33
N ARG A 7 -17.79 1.46 -0.96
CA ARG A 7 -18.26 2.80 -0.61
C ARG A 7 -18.37 3.75 -1.81
N GLY A 8 -18.12 3.26 -3.03
CA GLY A 8 -18.24 4.02 -4.27
C GLY A 8 -16.96 4.68 -4.76
N ALA A 9 -15.80 4.49 -4.10
CA ALA A 9 -14.54 5.04 -4.60
C ALA A 9 -14.16 4.42 -5.96
N ARG A 10 -13.75 5.24 -6.93
CA ARG A 10 -13.34 4.84 -8.28
C ARG A 10 -12.10 5.61 -8.73
N GLY A 11 -11.32 5.03 -9.64
CA GLY A 11 -10.09 5.62 -10.18
C GLY A 11 -8.87 4.74 -9.92
N ILE A 12 -7.70 5.36 -9.73
CA ILE A 12 -6.42 4.68 -9.47
C ILE A 12 -5.92 5.00 -8.07
N CYS A 13 -5.45 3.99 -7.33
CA CYS A 13 -4.91 4.18 -5.99
C CYS A 13 -3.53 3.57 -5.77
N GLU A 14 -2.63 4.37 -5.20
CA GLU A 14 -1.31 3.92 -4.73
C GLU A 14 -1.39 3.51 -3.24
N VAL A 15 -0.88 2.32 -2.92
CA VAL A 15 -1.03 1.72 -1.58
C VAL A 15 0.26 1.57 -0.80
N ARG A 16 1.41 1.51 -1.47
CA ARG A 16 2.74 1.36 -0.85
C ARG A 16 3.84 1.75 -1.81
N ASP A 17 4.89 2.38 -1.27
CA ASP A 17 6.18 2.56 -1.96
C ASP A 17 6.04 2.95 -3.46
N ALA A 18 6.90 2.46 -4.35
CA ALA A 18 6.71 2.50 -5.81
C ALA A 18 5.78 1.38 -6.35
N GLY A 19 4.91 0.81 -5.50
CA GLY A 19 4.09 -0.36 -5.83
C GLY A 19 3.15 -0.15 -7.03
N LEU A 20 2.63 -1.25 -7.56
CA LEU A 20 1.72 -1.18 -8.71
C LEU A 20 0.43 -0.41 -8.36
N PRO A 21 0.00 0.53 -9.21
CA PRO A 21 -1.27 1.22 -9.03
C PRO A 21 -2.41 0.20 -9.04
N VAL A 22 -3.36 0.36 -8.12
CA VAL A 22 -4.52 -0.52 -8.01
C VAL A 22 -5.75 0.18 -8.58
N PRO A 23 -6.36 -0.36 -9.66
CA PRO A 23 -7.63 0.13 -10.16
C PRO A 23 -8.75 -0.06 -9.14
N LEU A 24 -9.50 1.01 -8.89
CA LEU A 24 -10.72 1.03 -8.10
C LEU A 24 -11.90 0.96 -9.08
N THR A 25 -12.37 -0.25 -9.37
CA THR A 25 -13.43 -0.54 -10.34
C THR A 25 -14.71 -1.06 -9.66
N ASP A 26 -15.77 -1.25 -10.45
CA ASP A 26 -17.03 -1.85 -9.98
C ASP A 26 -16.90 -3.31 -9.54
N GLU A 27 -15.85 -4.01 -9.99
CA GLU A 27 -15.52 -5.37 -9.54
C GLU A 27 -14.81 -5.38 -8.18
N GLY A 28 -14.24 -4.24 -7.74
CA GLY A 28 -13.48 -4.16 -6.49
C GLY A 28 -14.21 -4.66 -5.23
N PRO A 29 -15.54 -4.48 -5.06
CA PRO A 29 -16.27 -5.01 -3.91
C PRO A 29 -16.79 -6.46 -4.11
N THR A 30 -16.60 -7.07 -5.29
CA THR A 30 -17.05 -8.44 -5.56
C THR A 30 -16.24 -9.43 -4.73
N VAL A 31 -16.92 -10.36 -4.05
CA VAL A 31 -16.29 -11.48 -3.33
C VAL A 31 -16.43 -12.72 -4.18
N HIS A 32 -15.31 -13.38 -4.48
CA HIS A 32 -15.28 -14.64 -5.22
C HIS A 32 -15.06 -15.79 -4.24
N GLU A 33 -15.95 -16.77 -4.30
CA GLU A 33 -15.79 -18.04 -3.58
C GLU A 33 -15.16 -19.06 -4.52
N VAL A 34 -14.19 -19.80 -4.01
CA VAL A 34 -13.51 -20.87 -4.74
C VAL A 34 -13.38 -22.09 -3.85
N ASP A 35 -13.47 -23.27 -4.45
CA ASP A 35 -13.16 -24.51 -3.76
C ASP A 35 -11.67 -24.55 -3.39
N LEU A 36 -11.38 -25.03 -2.18
CA LEU A 36 -10.02 -25.02 -1.63
C LEU A 36 -9.10 -25.96 -2.40
N ASP A 37 -9.57 -27.18 -2.69
CA ASP A 37 -8.77 -28.20 -3.37
C ASP A 37 -8.46 -27.74 -4.80
N ASP A 38 -9.46 -27.15 -5.48
CA ASP A 38 -9.26 -26.54 -6.79
C ASP A 38 -8.28 -25.36 -6.75
N ALA A 39 -8.37 -24.48 -5.76
CA ALA A 39 -7.48 -23.33 -5.62
C ALA A 39 -6.02 -23.77 -5.36
N VAL A 40 -5.83 -24.74 -4.46
CA VAL A 40 -4.50 -25.29 -4.12
C VAL A 40 -3.93 -26.05 -5.30
N SER A 41 -4.73 -26.87 -6.00
CA SER A 41 -4.26 -27.66 -7.14
C SER A 41 -3.66 -26.81 -8.26
N ARG A 42 -4.15 -25.57 -8.42
CA ARG A 42 -3.70 -24.59 -9.42
C ARG A 42 -2.57 -23.69 -8.94
N ASN A 43 -2.28 -23.65 -7.64
CA ASN A 43 -1.25 -22.77 -7.07
C ASN A 43 0.04 -23.56 -6.80
N SER A 44 1.04 -23.38 -7.66
CA SER A 44 2.33 -24.07 -7.54
C SER A 44 3.08 -23.72 -6.26
N LEU A 45 3.05 -22.45 -5.82
CA LEU A 45 3.74 -22.03 -4.59
C LEU A 45 3.10 -22.66 -3.36
N ALA A 46 1.76 -22.62 -3.26
CA ALA A 46 1.04 -23.20 -2.13
C ALA A 46 1.34 -24.69 -1.99
N ARG A 47 1.30 -25.44 -3.09
CA ARG A 47 1.63 -26.88 -3.08
C ARG A 47 3.07 -27.14 -2.65
N ALA A 48 4.03 -26.34 -3.11
CA ALA A 48 5.43 -26.49 -2.69
C ALA A 48 5.61 -26.22 -1.20
N ILE A 49 5.08 -25.10 -0.69
CA ILE A 49 5.19 -24.71 0.73
C ILE A 49 4.56 -25.76 1.66
N MET A 50 3.44 -26.38 1.26
CA MET A 50 2.78 -27.44 2.05
C MET A 50 3.65 -28.69 2.28
N THR A 51 4.74 -28.85 1.54
CA THR A 51 5.69 -29.96 1.71
C THR A 51 6.92 -29.62 2.56
N THR A 52 7.02 -28.36 3.02
CA THR A 52 8.18 -27.87 3.78
C THR A 52 8.00 -28.06 5.27
N ALA A 53 9.11 -28.18 6.00
CA ALA A 53 9.12 -28.23 7.47
C ALA A 53 9.73 -26.97 8.09
N THR A 54 10.34 -26.11 7.27
CA THR A 54 11.07 -24.93 7.72
C THR A 54 10.70 -23.68 6.92
N LEU A 55 10.86 -22.51 7.55
CA LEU A 55 10.66 -21.23 6.89
C LEU A 55 11.71 -20.95 5.81
N GLU A 56 12.93 -21.50 5.95
CA GLU A 56 13.99 -21.35 4.97
C GLU A 56 13.65 -22.06 3.64
N GLU A 57 13.12 -23.28 3.72
CA GLU A 57 12.63 -24.02 2.55
C GLU A 57 11.46 -23.28 1.86
N ALA A 58 10.51 -22.74 2.64
CA ALA A 58 9.40 -21.96 2.10
C ALA A 58 9.89 -20.67 1.39
N GLU A 59 10.91 -20.01 1.95
CA GLU A 59 11.55 -18.85 1.35
C GLU A 59 12.28 -19.20 0.05
N ALA A 60 12.97 -20.35 0.01
CA ALA A 60 13.64 -20.84 -1.19
C ALA A 60 12.65 -21.11 -2.33
N TYR A 61 11.53 -21.79 -2.06
CA TYR A 61 10.48 -22.02 -3.06
C TYR A 61 9.82 -20.74 -3.55
N SER A 62 9.65 -19.73 -2.67
CA SER A 62 9.14 -18.43 -3.09
C SER A 62 10.05 -17.81 -4.17
N ARG A 63 11.37 -17.85 -3.98
CA ARG A 63 12.34 -17.38 -4.98
C ARG A 63 12.31 -18.20 -6.27
N GLU A 64 12.31 -19.52 -6.15
CA GLU A 64 12.34 -20.41 -7.32
C GLU A 64 11.08 -20.24 -8.18
N ILE A 65 9.90 -20.19 -7.56
CA ILE A 65 8.61 -20.20 -8.25
C ILE A 65 8.17 -18.79 -8.67
N CYS A 66 8.32 -17.80 -7.79
CA CYS A 66 7.85 -16.43 -8.05
C CYS A 66 8.95 -15.51 -8.57
N GLY A 67 10.22 -15.91 -8.49
CA GLY A 67 11.37 -15.07 -8.84
C GLY A 67 11.76 -14.06 -7.74
N PHE A 68 11.06 -14.04 -6.60
CA PHE A 68 11.34 -13.15 -5.47
C PHE A 68 10.84 -13.74 -4.15
N SER A 69 11.30 -13.16 -3.04
CA SER A 69 10.77 -13.38 -1.69
C SER A 69 10.37 -12.02 -1.08
N GLU A 70 9.19 -11.93 -0.47
CA GLU A 70 8.80 -10.73 0.30
C GLU A 70 9.80 -10.48 1.45
N ILE A 71 10.46 -11.52 1.98
CA ILE A 71 11.50 -11.34 3.00
C ILE A 71 12.73 -10.63 2.41
N ASP A 72 13.10 -10.85 1.14
CA ASP A 72 14.18 -10.10 0.50
C ASP A 72 13.82 -8.63 0.36
N TYR A 73 12.57 -8.34 -0.02
CA TYR A 73 12.06 -6.97 -0.03
C TYR A 73 12.14 -6.33 1.36
N GLU A 74 11.71 -7.02 2.42
CA GLU A 74 11.78 -6.49 3.78
C GLU A 74 13.22 -6.33 4.30
N ARG A 75 14.16 -7.22 3.94
CA ARG A 75 15.60 -7.08 4.27
C ARG A 75 16.21 -5.85 3.57
N ASN A 76 15.97 -5.71 2.27
CA ASN A 76 16.38 -4.50 1.53
C ASN A 76 15.73 -3.26 2.14
N LYS A 77 14.47 -3.40 2.56
CA LYS A 77 13.71 -2.33 3.19
C LYS A 77 14.24 -1.97 4.59
N ALA A 78 14.87 -2.89 5.31
CA ALA A 78 15.51 -2.58 6.57
C ALA A 78 16.85 -1.85 6.36
N ALA A 79 17.62 -2.27 5.33
CA ALA A 79 18.92 -1.70 5.02
C ALA A 79 18.83 -0.20 4.67
N TRP A 80 18.02 0.18 3.68
CA TRP A 80 17.88 1.58 3.26
C TRP A 80 17.22 2.51 4.32
N LEU A 81 16.47 1.97 5.30
CA LEU A 81 15.85 2.74 6.39
C LEU A 81 16.87 3.04 7.48
N THR A 82 17.90 2.20 7.62
CA THR A 82 19.04 2.49 8.50
C THR A 82 19.82 3.71 8.02
N GLU A 83 19.83 3.95 6.71
CA GLU A 83 20.53 5.09 6.07
C GLU A 83 19.72 6.40 6.12
N ARG A 84 18.40 6.33 6.33
CA ARG A 84 17.48 7.48 6.28
C ARG A 84 16.68 7.59 7.58
N PRO A 85 17.15 8.39 8.56
CA PRO A 85 16.42 8.54 9.82
C PRO A 85 15.01 9.09 9.56
N PRO A 86 13.98 8.60 10.28
CA PRO A 86 12.62 9.08 10.12
C PRO A 86 12.51 10.57 10.42
N THR A 87 11.73 11.29 9.62
CA THR A 87 11.43 12.70 9.87
C THR A 87 10.46 12.84 11.06
N LYS A 88 10.64 13.90 11.84
CA LYS A 88 9.70 14.27 12.90
C LYS A 88 8.38 14.73 12.26
N LEU A 89 7.25 14.45 12.91
CA LEU A 89 5.97 15.00 12.50
C LEU A 89 5.89 16.47 12.94
N ASP A 90 5.97 17.38 11.96
CA ASP A 90 5.74 18.82 12.10
C ASP A 90 4.57 19.20 11.19
N PRO A 91 3.43 19.72 11.72
CA PRO A 91 2.23 19.96 10.93
C PRO A 91 2.43 20.79 9.66
N ASP A 92 3.18 21.89 9.73
CA ASP A 92 3.34 22.81 8.60
C ASP A 92 4.21 22.19 7.49
N ASP A 93 5.30 21.51 7.88
CA ASP A 93 6.15 20.75 6.94
C ASP A 93 5.36 19.60 6.29
N VAL A 94 4.56 18.88 7.07
CA VAL A 94 3.75 17.76 6.57
C VAL A 94 2.75 18.20 5.51
N LEU A 95 2.05 19.33 5.71
CA LEU A 95 1.07 19.82 4.74
C LEU A 95 1.74 20.28 3.44
N SER A 96 2.88 20.98 3.54
CA SER A 96 3.65 21.39 2.36
C SER A 96 4.15 20.19 1.54
N ARG A 97 4.71 19.18 2.22
CA ARG A 97 5.21 17.97 1.55
C ARG A 97 4.08 17.08 1.03
N LEU A 98 2.92 17.10 1.68
CA LEU A 98 1.71 16.45 1.16
C LEU A 98 1.28 17.07 -0.17
N ASP A 99 1.34 18.40 -0.31
CA ASP A 99 1.01 19.06 -1.58
C ASP A 99 1.94 18.65 -2.72
N GLN A 100 3.24 18.56 -2.44
CA GLN A 100 4.21 18.02 -3.39
C GLN A 100 3.87 16.58 -3.77
N PHE A 101 3.68 15.71 -2.77
CA PHE A 101 3.31 14.31 -3.00
C PHE A 101 2.05 14.17 -3.87
N GLN A 102 1.01 14.97 -3.58
CA GLN A 102 -0.25 14.96 -4.33
C GLN A 102 -0.07 15.42 -5.77
N SER A 103 0.73 16.47 -5.99
CA SER A 103 1.07 16.96 -7.33
C SER A 103 1.79 15.87 -8.15
N GLU A 104 2.82 15.24 -7.58
CA GLU A 104 3.54 14.15 -8.23
C GLU A 104 2.62 12.96 -8.54
N ALA A 105 1.76 12.57 -7.60
CA ALA A 105 0.80 11.49 -7.78
C ALA A 105 -0.22 11.80 -8.90
N ARG A 106 -0.68 13.06 -9.02
CA ARG A 106 -1.52 13.49 -10.15
C ARG A 106 -0.84 13.30 -11.50
N THR A 107 0.46 13.61 -11.62
CA THR A 107 1.19 13.41 -12.89
C THR A 107 1.23 11.94 -13.33
N ARG A 108 1.06 11.01 -12.39
CA ARG A 108 0.93 9.56 -12.64
C ARG A 108 -0.52 9.08 -12.81
N GLY A 109 -1.51 9.98 -12.81
CA GLY A 109 -2.93 9.67 -12.93
C GLY A 109 -3.56 9.08 -11.66
N VAL A 110 -2.91 9.23 -10.51
CA VAL A 110 -3.38 8.67 -9.24
C VAL A 110 -4.46 9.56 -8.65
N THR A 111 -5.55 8.94 -8.22
CA THR A 111 -6.74 9.63 -7.68
C THR A 111 -6.92 9.42 -6.18
N HIS A 112 -6.32 8.37 -5.64
CA HIS A 112 -6.44 8.00 -4.24
C HIS A 112 -5.12 7.46 -3.71
N THR A 113 -4.91 7.56 -2.41
CA THR A 113 -3.79 6.93 -1.72
C THR A 113 -4.21 6.42 -0.35
N THR A 114 -3.33 5.69 0.32
CA THR A 114 -3.53 5.26 1.71
C THR A 114 -2.72 6.12 2.66
N PHE A 115 -3.18 6.27 3.91
CA PHE A 115 -2.40 6.93 4.97
C PHE A 115 -1.04 6.27 5.20
N ARG A 116 -0.95 4.95 5.00
CA ARG A 116 0.33 4.25 5.06
C ARG A 116 1.27 4.74 3.96
N HIS A 117 0.80 4.82 2.72
CA HIS A 117 1.62 5.29 1.61
C HIS A 117 2.05 6.76 1.81
N ILE A 118 1.16 7.63 2.29
CA ILE A 118 1.55 9.01 2.65
C ILE A 118 2.62 9.01 3.74
N THR A 119 2.45 8.19 4.80
CA THR A 119 3.46 8.07 5.88
C THR A 119 4.84 7.69 5.33
N GLU A 120 4.88 6.69 4.42
CA GLU A 120 6.09 6.20 3.78
C GLU A 120 6.71 7.27 2.86
N ALA A 121 5.91 7.90 1.98
CA ALA A 121 6.37 8.92 1.04
C ALA A 121 6.90 10.17 1.75
N LEU A 122 6.33 10.51 2.91
CA LEU A 122 6.80 11.59 3.76
C LEU A 122 7.95 11.17 4.70
N ASN A 123 8.51 9.97 4.54
CA ASN A 123 9.60 9.45 5.37
C ASN A 123 9.31 9.57 6.88
N LEU A 124 8.04 9.45 7.26
CA LEU A 124 7.61 9.51 8.65
C LEU A 124 7.71 8.10 9.26
N SER A 125 8.01 8.03 10.55
CA SER A 125 7.92 6.77 11.29
C SER A 125 6.50 6.19 11.20
N GLY A 126 6.40 4.87 11.06
CA GLY A 126 5.12 4.17 11.09
C GLY A 126 4.32 4.43 12.38
N SER A 127 4.99 4.76 13.49
CA SER A 127 4.36 5.17 14.75
C SER A 127 3.59 6.49 14.65
N HIS A 128 3.88 7.33 13.67
CA HIS A 128 3.17 8.60 13.45
C HIS A 128 1.92 8.46 12.56
N ARG A 129 1.61 7.27 12.02
CA ARG A 129 0.53 7.08 11.04
C ARG A 129 -0.83 7.57 11.55
N ASP A 130 -1.17 7.26 12.81
CA ASP A 130 -2.45 7.67 13.37
C ASP A 130 -2.51 9.18 13.62
N ALA A 131 -1.41 9.77 14.12
CA ALA A 131 -1.30 11.22 14.30
C ALA A 131 -1.39 11.96 12.96
N LEU A 132 -0.71 11.46 11.91
CA LEU A 132 -0.80 11.97 10.55
C LEU A 132 -2.25 11.88 10.05
N ARG A 133 -2.91 10.72 10.20
CA ARG A 133 -4.30 10.55 9.79
C ARG A 133 -5.22 11.58 10.44
N GLN A 134 -5.08 11.82 11.74
CA GLN A 134 -5.89 12.83 12.44
C GLN A 134 -5.60 14.23 11.94
N LEU A 135 -4.33 14.59 11.79
CA LEU A 135 -3.91 15.88 11.24
C LEU A 135 -4.56 16.12 9.88
N LEU A 136 -4.39 15.20 8.94
CA LEU A 136 -4.89 15.36 7.57
C LEU A 136 -6.42 15.47 7.52
N ILE A 137 -7.15 14.61 8.26
CA ILE A 137 -8.62 14.68 8.31
C ILE A 137 -9.08 15.99 8.94
N SER A 138 -8.38 16.51 9.95
CA SER A 138 -8.73 17.79 10.58
C SER A 138 -8.46 19.00 9.68
N SER A 139 -7.40 18.96 8.88
CA SER A 139 -6.97 20.06 8.03
C SER A 139 -7.69 20.10 6.68
N ARG A 140 -8.00 18.93 6.10
CA ARG A 140 -8.59 18.77 4.76
C ARG A 140 -9.66 17.65 4.75
N PRO A 141 -10.76 17.82 5.49
CA PRO A 141 -11.78 16.79 5.66
C PRO A 141 -12.42 16.34 4.34
N GLU A 142 -12.51 17.22 3.35
CA GLU A 142 -13.07 16.95 2.03
C GLU A 142 -12.27 15.93 1.20
N GLN A 143 -10.98 15.75 1.52
CA GLN A 143 -10.11 14.77 0.88
C GLN A 143 -10.21 13.39 1.54
N TYR A 144 -10.94 13.24 2.64
CA TYR A 144 -11.08 11.96 3.33
C TYR A 144 -12.18 11.07 2.72
N ALA A 145 -11.82 10.33 1.66
CA ALA A 145 -12.67 9.33 1.02
C ALA A 145 -12.56 7.96 1.72
N THR A 146 -13.12 7.83 2.92
CA THR A 146 -13.02 6.65 3.80
C THR A 146 -13.00 5.30 3.04
N PRO A 147 -11.98 4.44 3.24
CA PRO A 147 -10.81 4.57 4.14
C PRO A 147 -9.58 5.21 3.49
N LEU A 148 -9.71 5.77 2.27
CA LEU A 148 -8.63 6.33 1.47
C LEU A 148 -8.51 7.84 1.66
N TRP A 149 -7.37 8.36 1.18
CA TRP A 149 -7.16 9.78 0.95
C TRP A 149 -7.38 10.07 -0.53
N ARG A 150 -8.23 11.03 -0.87
CA ARG A 150 -8.48 11.47 -2.24
C ARG A 150 -7.43 12.51 -2.62
N ILE A 151 -6.81 12.32 -3.78
CA ILE A 151 -5.95 13.33 -4.40
C ILE A 151 -6.89 14.26 -5.19
N PRO A 152 -6.92 15.57 -4.88
CA PRO A 152 -7.76 16.51 -5.60
C PRO A 152 -7.28 16.62 -7.03
N SER A 153 -8.22 16.71 -7.97
CA SER A 153 -7.94 17.07 -9.37
C SER A 153 -7.45 18.52 -9.43
N ASP A 154 -6.66 18.86 -10.44
CA ASP A 154 -6.46 20.28 -10.77
C ASP A 154 -7.79 20.77 -11.38
N ASP A 155 -8.41 21.78 -10.76
CA ASP A 155 -9.58 22.48 -11.32
C ASP A 155 -9.19 23.29 -12.57
#